data_AF-A0A355VUY2-F1
#
_entry.id   AF-A0A355VUY2-F1
#
_cell.length_a   1.000
_cell.length_b   1.000
_cell.length_c   1.000
_cell.angle_alpha   90.00
_cell.angle_beta   90.00
_cell.angle_gamma   90.00
#
_symmetry.space_group_name_H-M   'P 1'
#
loop_
_entity.id
_entity.type
_entity.pdbx_description
1 polymer ?
#
loop_
_entity_poly.entity_id
_entity_poly.type
_entity_poly.pdbx_seq_one_letter_code
_entity_poly.pdbx_strand_id
1 'polypeptide(L)'
;MSKKKNINSPTNLGQSMVDSIKIINGLNVDELIALNKMIVSRVKEIRREECVTKAQQFKIGDFVSFEDNAKRREGIVLGINQKTIKVFTTEELSWKIPPAFLEKIKKPSSSLEKFAQEIFPKIFS
;
A
#
# COMPACT_ATOMS: atom_id res chain seq x y z
N MET A 1 -11.74 -9.93 -40.84
CA MET A 1 -10.73 -10.02 -39.76
C MET A 1 -10.38 -8.60 -39.30
N SER A 2 -11.04 -8.13 -38.25
CA SER A 2 -10.86 -6.78 -37.72
C SER A 2 -9.66 -6.73 -36.78
N LYS A 3 -8.62 -5.96 -37.13
CA LYS A 3 -7.48 -5.68 -36.24
C LYS A 3 -7.98 -4.85 -35.05
N LYS A 4 -8.02 -5.45 -33.86
CA LYS A 4 -8.17 -4.74 -32.59
C LYS A 4 -7.00 -3.75 -32.46
N LYS A 5 -7.27 -2.45 -32.47
CA LYS A 5 -6.28 -1.42 -32.13
C LYS A 5 -5.82 -1.67 -30.68
N ASN A 6 -4.54 -1.92 -30.52
CA ASN A 6 -3.88 -2.04 -29.23
C ASN A 6 -3.89 -0.66 -28.55
N ILE A 7 -4.61 -0.54 -27.44
CA ILE A 7 -4.95 0.73 -26.77
C ILE A 7 -3.80 1.29 -25.92
N ASN A 8 -2.66 0.58 -25.82
CA ASN A 8 -1.56 0.91 -24.92
C ASN A 8 -0.26 1.24 -25.67
N SER A 9 -0.31 2.19 -26.61
CA SER A 9 0.90 2.79 -27.20
C SER A 9 1.29 4.05 -26.43
N PRO A 10 2.59 4.28 -26.09
CA PRO A 10 3.05 5.41 -25.28
C PRO A 10 2.74 6.79 -25.87
N THR A 11 2.38 6.86 -27.15
CA THR A 11 1.94 8.08 -27.86
C THR A 11 0.53 8.55 -27.46
N ASN A 12 -0.32 7.68 -26.90
CA ASN A 12 -1.73 7.99 -26.59
C ASN A 12 -1.89 8.74 -25.25
N LEU A 13 -1.01 8.48 -24.28
CA LEU A 13 -1.07 9.08 -22.95
C LEU A 13 -0.86 10.60 -22.99
N GLY A 14 0.09 11.06 -23.81
CA GLY A 14 0.33 12.49 -24.04
C GLY A 14 -0.85 13.20 -24.70
N GLN A 15 -1.48 12.55 -25.68
CA GLN A 15 -2.65 13.11 -26.38
C GLN A 15 -3.87 13.21 -25.44
N SER A 16 -4.12 12.18 -24.62
CA SER A 16 -5.22 12.17 -23.66
C SER A 16 -5.08 13.26 -22.59
N MET A 17 -3.86 13.59 -22.16
CA MET A 17 -3.63 14.70 -21.22
C MET A 17 -3.87 16.06 -21.88
N VAL A 18 -3.44 16.24 -23.13
CA VAL A 18 -3.69 17.48 -23.90
C VAL A 18 -5.18 17.73 -24.11
N ASP A 19 -5.96 16.69 -24.39
CA ASP A 19 -7.41 16.81 -24.57
C ASP A 19 -8.11 17.16 -23.25
N SER A 20 -7.61 16.64 -22.13
CA SER A 20 -8.11 16.99 -20.79
C SER A 20 -7.86 18.46 -20.44
N ILE A 21 -6.70 19.02 -20.81
CA ILE A 21 -6.37 20.44 -20.59
C ILE A 21 -7.33 21.36 -21.34
N LYS A 22 -7.71 21.01 -22.59
CA LYS A 22 -8.69 21.79 -23.36
C LYS A 22 -10.05 21.83 -22.69
N ILE A 23 -10.49 20.71 -22.10
CA ILE A 23 -11.77 20.63 -21.37
C ILE A 23 -11.70 21.49 -20.11
N ILE A 24 -10.62 21.38 -19.32
CA ILE A 24 -10.42 22.13 -18.07
C ILE A 24 -10.46 23.64 -18.33
N ASN A 25 -9.84 24.12 -19.40
CA ASN A 25 -9.82 25.55 -19.74
C ASN A 25 -11.21 26.12 -20.09
N GLY A 26 -12.18 25.27 -20.43
CA GLY A 26 -13.56 25.68 -20.72
C GLY A 26 -14.49 25.71 -19.50
N LEU A 27 -14.01 25.27 -18.33
CA LEU A 27 -14.83 25.19 -17.12
C LEU A 27 -14.82 26.50 -16.33
N ASN A 28 -15.96 26.84 -15.74
CA ASN A 28 -16.05 27.93 -14.78
C ASN A 28 -15.55 27.51 -13.39
N VAL A 29 -15.49 28.46 -12.45
CA VAL A 29 -14.92 28.22 -11.10
C VAL A 29 -15.66 27.12 -10.33
N ASP A 30 -16.99 27.09 -10.37
CA ASP A 30 -17.77 26.08 -9.65
C ASP A 30 -17.59 24.68 -10.24
N GLU A 31 -17.53 24.60 -11.57
CA GLU A 31 -17.25 23.36 -12.31
C GLU A 31 -15.83 22.85 -12.04
N LEU A 32 -14.84 23.75 -11.97
CA LEU A 32 -13.46 23.41 -11.60
C LEU A 32 -13.37 22.88 -10.16
N ILE A 33 -14.10 23.49 -9.23
CA ILE A 33 -14.18 23.03 -7.84
C ILE A 33 -14.83 21.63 -7.78
N ALA A 34 -15.90 21.41 -8.53
CA ALA A 34 -16.57 20.10 -8.61
C ALA A 34 -15.64 19.03 -9.20
N LEU A 35 -14.97 19.34 -10.31
CA LEU A 35 -14.00 18.45 -10.94
C LEU A 35 -12.85 18.11 -9.98
N ASN A 36 -12.31 19.09 -9.27
CA ASN A 36 -11.24 18.87 -8.30
C ASN A 36 -11.69 17.90 -7.18
N LYS A 37 -12.90 18.06 -6.64
CA LYS A 37 -13.45 17.13 -5.63
C LYS A 37 -13.54 15.70 -6.15
N MET A 38 -13.92 15.51 -7.41
CA MET A 38 -13.98 14.20 -8.05
C MET A 38 -12.59 13.60 -8.25
N ILE A 39 -11.62 14.38 -8.75
CA ILE A 39 -10.23 13.94 -8.94
C ILE A 39 -9.61 13.52 -7.60
N VAL A 40 -9.74 14.36 -6.56
CA VAL A 40 -9.23 14.05 -5.23
C VAL A 40 -9.86 12.77 -4.68
N SER A 41 -11.16 12.57 -4.89
CA SER A 41 -11.86 11.34 -4.50
C SER A 41 -11.30 10.12 -5.23
N ARG A 42 -11.12 10.19 -6.56
CA ARG A 42 -10.57 9.07 -7.34
C ARG A 42 -9.14 8.73 -6.94
N VAL A 43 -8.29 9.73 -6.68
CA VAL A 43 -6.93 9.51 -6.17
C VAL A 43 -6.98 8.81 -4.81
N LYS A 44 -7.88 9.21 -3.91
CA LYS A 44 -8.06 8.56 -2.62
C LYS A 44 -8.52 7.10 -2.76
N GLU A 45 -9.41 6.81 -3.71
CA GLU A 45 -9.84 5.44 -4.02
C GLU A 45 -8.68 4.57 -4.51
N ILE A 46 -7.93 5.03 -5.50
CA ILE A 46 -6.76 4.31 -6.04
C ILE A 46 -5.76 4.00 -4.92
N ARG A 47 -5.45 4.98 -4.06
CA ARG A 47 -4.57 4.77 -2.91
C ARG A 47 -5.11 3.74 -1.90
N ARG A 48 -6.44 3.67 -1.72
CA ARG A 48 -7.06 2.64 -0.87
C ARG A 48 -6.94 1.26 -1.53
N GLU A 49 -7.22 1.15 -2.82
CA GLU A 49 -7.10 -0.08 -3.60
C GLU A 49 -5.65 -0.61 -3.58
N GLU A 50 -4.66 0.27 -3.74
CA GLU A 50 -3.24 -0.05 -3.60
C GLU A 50 -2.89 -0.54 -2.19
N CYS A 51 -3.46 0.08 -1.16
CA CYS A 51 -3.25 -0.33 0.23
C CYS A 51 -3.84 -1.72 0.51
N VAL A 52 -5.03 -2.01 -0.01
CA VAL A 52 -5.68 -3.33 0.09
C VAL A 52 -4.90 -4.40 -0.67
N THR A 53 -4.43 -4.09 -1.89
CA THR A 53 -3.63 -5.00 -2.71
C THR A 53 -2.29 -5.32 -2.04
N LYS A 54 -1.64 -4.32 -1.42
CA LYS A 54 -0.42 -4.55 -0.63
C LYS A 54 -0.70 -5.33 0.65
N ALA A 55 -1.81 -5.09 1.35
CA ALA A 55 -2.19 -5.86 2.53
C ALA A 55 -2.35 -7.38 2.24
N GLN A 56 -2.92 -7.72 1.08
CA GLN A 56 -3.09 -9.12 0.63
C GLN A 56 -1.76 -9.86 0.39
N GLN A 57 -0.64 -9.16 0.27
CA GLN A 57 0.68 -9.77 0.09
C GLN A 57 1.27 -10.32 1.40
N PHE A 58 0.69 -9.96 2.54
CA PHE A 58 1.13 -10.39 3.86
C PHE A 58 0.23 -11.50 4.40
N LYS A 59 0.82 -12.37 5.21
CA LYS A 59 0.14 -13.42 5.98
C LYS A 59 0.57 -13.35 7.44
N ILE A 60 -0.28 -13.83 8.34
CA ILE A 60 0.12 -14.04 9.73
C ILE A 60 1.32 -14.99 9.75
N GLY A 61 2.36 -14.63 10.50
CA GLY A 61 3.64 -15.36 10.51
C GLY A 61 4.70 -14.81 9.57
N ASP A 62 4.36 -13.92 8.64
CA ASP A 62 5.37 -13.32 7.77
C ASP A 62 6.32 -12.43 8.57
N PHE A 63 7.63 -12.56 8.29
CA PHE A 63 8.63 -11.61 8.73
C PHE A 63 8.59 -10.37 7.84
N VAL A 64 8.64 -9.21 8.47
CA VAL A 64 8.55 -7.92 7.83
C VAL A 64 9.56 -6.94 8.41
N SER A 65 9.94 -5.95 7.63
CA SER A 65 10.72 -4.80 8.10
C SER A 65 10.02 -3.49 7.78
N PHE A 66 10.25 -2.50 8.62
CA PHE A 66 9.75 -1.14 8.47
C PHE A 66 10.74 -0.13 9.05
N GLU A 67 10.54 1.14 8.72
CA GLU A 67 11.33 2.24 9.27
C GLU A 67 10.55 2.95 10.38
N ASP A 68 11.21 3.18 11.51
CA ASP A 68 10.70 3.96 12.64
C ASP A 68 11.80 4.94 13.07
N ASN A 69 11.54 6.24 12.96
CA ASN A 69 12.48 7.31 13.35
C ASN A 69 13.91 7.10 12.76
N ALA A 70 14.01 6.80 11.47
CA ALA A 70 15.26 6.50 10.75
C ALA A 70 15.99 5.21 11.21
N LYS A 71 15.35 4.37 12.02
CA LYS A 71 15.84 3.04 12.38
C LYS A 71 15.02 1.99 11.66
N ARG A 72 15.71 1.10 10.93
CA ARG A 72 15.08 -0.09 10.36
C ARG A 72 14.80 -1.09 11.49
N ARG A 73 13.55 -1.51 11.60
CA ARG A 73 13.10 -2.53 12.55
C ARG A 73 12.58 -3.73 11.79
N GLU A 74 12.69 -4.88 12.43
CA GLU A 74 12.13 -6.13 11.95
C GLU A 74 11.06 -6.63 12.92
N GLY A 75 10.06 -7.30 12.38
CA GLY A 75 9.00 -7.88 13.18
C GLY A 75 8.24 -8.97 12.45
N ILE A 76 7.21 -9.47 13.12
CA ILE A 76 6.38 -10.58 12.63
C ILE A 76 4.93 -10.15 12.58
N VAL A 77 4.24 -10.46 11.49
CA VAL A 77 2.83 -10.16 11.32
C VAL A 77 1.98 -11.07 12.22
N LEU A 78 1.19 -10.47 13.11
CA LEU A 78 0.22 -11.19 13.95
C LEU A 78 -1.24 -10.95 13.57
N GLY A 79 -1.52 -9.94 12.75
CA GLY A 79 -2.88 -9.66 12.31
C GLY A 79 -2.93 -8.70 11.15
N ILE A 80 -3.92 -8.88 10.28
CA ILE A 80 -4.10 -8.10 9.06
C ILE A 80 -5.49 -7.48 9.12
N ASN A 81 -5.54 -6.15 9.19
CA ASN A 81 -6.77 -5.39 9.01
C ASN A 81 -6.75 -4.73 7.62
N GLN A 82 -7.92 -4.29 7.14
CA GLN A 82 -8.05 -3.62 5.83
C GLN A 82 -7.17 -2.36 5.67
N LYS A 83 -6.69 -1.76 6.77
CA LYS A 83 -5.91 -0.49 6.75
C LYS A 83 -4.53 -0.59 7.40
N THR A 84 -4.29 -1.62 8.22
CA THR A 84 -3.10 -1.73 9.07
C THR A 84 -2.75 -3.18 9.30
N ILE A 85 -1.47 -3.48 9.40
CA ILE A 85 -0.94 -4.77 9.82
C ILE A 85 -0.42 -4.62 11.25
N LYS A 86 -0.78 -5.57 12.10
CA LYS A 86 -0.23 -5.70 13.45
C LYS A 86 1.09 -6.46 13.38
N VAL A 87 2.16 -5.82 13.83
CA VAL A 87 3.52 -6.35 13.82
C VAL A 87 4.08 -6.41 15.24
N PHE A 88 4.69 -7.53 15.61
CA PHE A 88 5.43 -7.68 16.86
C PHE A 88 6.92 -7.55 16.56
N THR A 89 7.64 -6.73 17.32
CA THR A 89 9.11 -6.67 17.28
C THR A 89 9.68 -7.27 18.57
N THR A 90 11.00 -7.47 18.62
CA THR A 90 11.69 -7.91 19.84
C THR A 90 11.66 -6.87 20.96
N GLU A 91 11.43 -5.60 20.62
CA GLU A 91 11.42 -4.48 21.57
C GLU A 91 10.02 -4.15 22.06
N GLU A 92 9.03 -4.19 21.16
CA GLU A 92 7.66 -3.86 21.49
C GLU A 92 6.68 -4.81 20.81
N LEU A 93 5.74 -5.29 21.63
CA LEU A 93 4.78 -6.30 21.27
C LEU A 93 3.66 -5.79 20.37
N SER A 94 3.50 -4.51 20.01
CA SER A 94 2.37 -4.16 19.12
C SER A 94 2.55 -2.88 18.33
N TRP A 95 2.84 -3.06 17.05
CA TRP A 95 2.87 -1.97 16.06
C TRP A 95 1.68 -2.08 15.12
N LYS A 96 0.98 -0.97 14.88
CA LYS A 96 -0.06 -0.88 13.83
C LYS A 96 0.50 -0.08 12.66
N ILE A 97 0.87 -0.77 11.60
CA ILE A 97 1.61 -0.17 10.47
C ILE A 97 0.78 -0.33 9.20
N PRO A 98 0.59 0.74 8.39
CA PRO A 98 -0.03 0.59 7.08
C PRO A 98 0.80 -0.36 6.19
N PRO A 99 0.17 -1.27 5.42
CA PRO A 99 0.88 -2.21 4.54
C PRO A 99 1.88 -1.57 3.59
N ALA A 100 1.66 -0.31 3.20
CA ALA A 100 2.55 0.43 2.31
C ALA A 100 3.94 0.72 2.89
N PHE A 101 4.10 0.68 4.22
CA PHE A 101 5.37 0.91 4.93
C PHE A 101 6.04 -0.39 5.38
N LEU A 102 5.51 -1.54 4.97
CA LEU A 102 6.06 -2.84 5.30
C LEU A 102 6.72 -3.45 4.06
N GLU A 103 7.90 -4.02 4.29
CA GLU A 103 8.60 -4.84 3.32
C GLU A 103 8.67 -6.27 3.85
N LYS A 104 8.28 -7.25 3.04
CA LYS A 104 8.41 -8.65 3.40
C LYS A 104 9.87 -9.09 3.32
N ILE A 105 10.38 -9.73 4.38
CA ILE A 105 11.76 -10.22 4.44
C ILE A 105 11.78 -11.75 4.52
N LYS A 106 12.77 -12.38 3.87
CA LYS A 106 12.93 -13.85 3.88
C LYS A 106 13.89 -14.35 4.96
N LYS A 107 14.78 -13.47 5.42
CA LYS A 107 15.82 -13.77 6.40
C LYS A 107 15.77 -12.70 7.49
N PRO A 108 15.00 -12.92 8.56
CA PRO A 108 15.02 -12.05 9.72
C PRO A 108 16.34 -12.20 10.50
N SER A 109 16.57 -11.30 11.44
CA SER A 109 17.63 -11.41 12.43
C SER A 109 17.40 -12.62 13.36
N SER A 110 18.49 -13.24 13.80
CA SER A 110 18.43 -14.42 14.71
C SER A 110 17.73 -14.12 16.03
N SER A 111 17.77 -12.86 16.50
CA SER A 111 17.03 -12.43 17.69
C SER A 111 15.52 -12.47 17.46
N LEU A 112 15.05 -12.02 16.28
CA LEU A 112 13.64 -12.06 15.93
C LEU A 112 13.14 -13.49 15.70
N GLU A 113 13.97 -14.37 15.13
CA GLU A 113 13.63 -15.80 14.97
C GLU A 113 13.40 -16.49 16.31
N LYS A 114 14.31 -16.30 17.27
CA LYS A 114 14.19 -16.86 18.63
C LYS A 114 12.95 -16.32 19.33
N PHE A 115 12.75 -15.00 19.24
CA PHE A 115 11.58 -14.34 19.80
C PHE A 115 10.27 -14.88 19.21
N ALA A 116 10.22 -15.09 17.89
CA ALA A 116 9.08 -15.70 17.21
C ALA A 116 8.73 -17.07 17.81
N GLN A 117 9.73 -17.95 17.92
CA GLN A 117 9.57 -19.31 18.43
C GLN A 117 9.06 -19.34 19.87
N GLU A 118 9.44 -18.35 20.69
CA GLU A 118 8.98 -18.26 22.07
C GLU A 118 7.55 -17.71 22.18
N ILE A 119 7.21 -16.72 21.37
CA ILE A 119 5.95 -15.97 21.48
C ILE A 119 4.79 -16.65 20.75
N PHE A 120 5.03 -17.28 19.59
CA PHE A 120 3.98 -17.95 18.82
C PHE A 120 3.21 -19.01 19.64
N PRO A 121 3.87 -19.94 20.36
CA PRO A 121 3.16 -20.91 21.17
C PRO A 121 2.29 -20.25 22.25
N LYS A 122 2.76 -19.15 22.87
CA LYS A 122 2.05 -18.47 23.97
C LYS A 122 0.81 -17.68 23.52
N ILE A 123 0.76 -17.26 22.26
CA ILE A 123 -0.35 -16.45 21.72
C ILE A 123 -1.44 -17.33 21.09
N PHE A 124 -1.07 -18.53 20.61
CA PHE A 124 -1.96 -19.43 19.87
C PHE A 124 -2.26 -20.77 20.59
N SER A 125 -1.78 -20.98 21.82
CA SER A 125 -2.18 -22.10 22.69
C SER A 125 -3.47 -21.82 23.43
#